data_AF-A0A8H2JGM1-F1
#
_entry.id   AF-A0A8H2JGM1-F1
#
_cell.length_a   1.000
_cell.length_b   1.000
_cell.length_c   1.000
_cell.angle_alpha   90.00
_cell.angle_beta   90.00
_cell.angle_gamma   90.00
#
_symmetry.space_group_name_H-M   'P 1'
#
loop_
_entity.id
_entity.type
_entity.pdbx_description
1 polymer ?
#
loop_
_entity_poly.entity_id
_entity_poly.type
_entity_poly.pdbx_seq_one_letter_code
_entity_poly.pdbx_strand_id
1 'polypeptide(L)'
;MAELAGPRAEAYGESQRELEVTKEAWFIVRSGAGDILVAYLECVDFALALGRMSVSARPFDRWFKDSLRACTGLDLDNPPALSLPELAAYYTES
;
A
#
# COMPACT_ATOMS: atom_id res chain seq x y z
N MET A 1 2.97 -3.39 -10.61
CA MET A 1 3.73 -2.78 -9.50
C MET A 1 5.10 -2.21 -9.89
N ALA A 2 5.88 -2.84 -10.79
CA ALA A 2 7.19 -2.29 -11.21
C ALA A 2 7.14 -0.84 -11.73
N GLU A 3 6.00 -0.41 -12.28
CA GLU A 3 5.78 0.94 -12.78
C GLU A 3 5.84 2.05 -11.71
N LEU A 4 5.66 1.69 -10.43
CA LEU A 4 5.78 2.61 -9.30
C LEU A 4 7.19 3.19 -9.15
N ALA A 5 8.21 2.43 -9.55
CA ALA A 5 9.60 2.87 -9.59
C ALA A 5 10.03 3.41 -10.97
N GLY A 6 9.08 3.56 -11.90
CA GLY A 6 9.34 3.96 -13.28
C GLY A 6 8.39 5.07 -13.75
N PRO A 7 7.61 4.85 -14.82
CA PRO A 7 6.84 5.90 -15.48
C PRO A 7 5.76 6.55 -14.60
N ARG A 8 5.40 5.95 -13.46
CA ARG A 8 4.39 6.48 -12.54
C ARG A 8 4.97 6.94 -11.19
N ALA A 9 6.29 7.04 -11.07
CA ALA A 9 6.95 7.37 -9.80
C ALA A 9 6.52 8.75 -9.23
N GLU A 10 6.32 9.75 -10.08
CA GLU A 10 5.89 11.09 -9.65
C GLU A 10 4.46 11.07 -9.08
N ALA A 11 3.51 10.57 -9.87
CA ALA A 11 2.11 10.43 -9.45
C ALA A 11 1.96 9.51 -8.22
N TYR A 12 2.80 8.49 -8.11
CA TYR A 12 2.88 7.66 -6.92
C TYR A 12 3.36 8.47 -5.70
N GLY A 13 4.43 9.23 -5.82
CA GLY A 13 4.91 10.11 -4.75
C GLY A 13 3.88 11.15 -4.31
N GLU A 14 3.12 11.73 -5.24
CA GLU A 14 1.98 12.61 -4.92
C GLU A 14 0.87 11.87 -4.18
N SER A 15 0.58 10.63 -4.58
CA SER A 15 -0.40 9.82 -3.88
C SER A 15 0.00 9.55 -2.43
N GLN A 16 1.26 9.12 -2.21
CA GLN A 16 1.78 8.85 -0.88
C GLN A 16 1.81 10.10 0.01
N ARG A 17 2.07 11.29 -0.54
CA ARG A 17 2.03 12.55 0.22
C ARG A 17 0.63 12.88 0.73
N GLU A 18 -0.41 12.73 -0.10
CA GLU A 18 -1.80 12.96 0.33
C GLU A 18 -2.27 11.95 1.40
N LEU A 19 -1.69 10.75 1.38
CA LEU A 19 -1.93 9.72 2.37
C LEU A 19 -1.08 9.84 3.63
N GLU A 20 -0.18 10.83 3.70
CA GLU A 20 0.78 10.99 4.81
C GLU A 20 1.62 9.73 5.05
N VAL A 21 1.95 9.01 3.97
CA VAL A 21 2.87 7.86 3.99
C VAL A 21 4.29 8.38 3.86
N THR A 22 5.11 8.12 4.88
CA THR A 22 6.50 8.59 4.97
C THR A 22 7.49 7.56 4.45
N LYS A 23 7.13 6.28 4.52
CA LYS A 23 7.95 5.18 4.02
C LYS A 23 7.07 4.05 3.56
N GLU A 24 7.48 3.43 2.46
CA GLU A 24 6.78 2.29 1.91
C GLU A 24 7.77 1.32 1.28
N ALA A 25 7.55 0.03 1.48
CA ALA A 25 8.33 -1.04 0.87
C ALA A 25 7.42 -2.21 0.50
N TRP A 26 7.70 -2.79 -0.67
CA TRP A 26 6.94 -3.91 -1.23
C TRP A 26 7.84 -5.14 -1.37
N PHE A 27 7.35 -6.29 -0.93
CA PHE A 27 8.10 -7.55 -0.94
C PHE A 27 7.24 -8.66 -1.54
N ILE A 28 7.89 -9.61 -2.22
CA ILE A 28 7.26 -10.87 -2.63
C ILE A 28 7.87 -11.98 -1.80
N VAL A 29 7.07 -12.59 -0.93
CA VAL A 29 7.44 -13.77 -0.16
C VAL A 29 7.00 -15.00 -0.94
N ARG A 30 7.97 -15.77 -1.42
CA ARG A 30 7.70 -17.02 -2.14
C ARG A 30 7.55 -18.15 -1.14
N SER A 31 6.42 -18.84 -1.15
CA SER A 31 6.15 -19.97 -0.26
C SER A 31 5.65 -21.18 -1.05
N GLY A 32 5.68 -22.37 -0.44
CA GLY A 32 5.14 -23.59 -1.06
C GLY A 32 3.64 -23.52 -1.37
N ALA A 33 2.90 -22.62 -0.71
CA ALA A 33 1.46 -22.41 -0.93
C ALA A 33 1.16 -21.31 -1.97
N GLY A 34 2.19 -20.61 -2.47
CA GLY A 34 2.06 -19.50 -3.40
C GLY A 34 2.88 -18.27 -3.01
N ASP A 35 2.90 -17.29 -3.90
CA ASP A 35 3.56 -15.99 -3.69
C ASP A 35 2.64 -15.05 -2.91
N ILE A 36 3.20 -14.41 -1.88
CA ILE A 36 2.51 -13.42 -1.03
C ILE A 36 3.15 -12.05 -1.28
N LEU A 37 2.32 -11.06 -1.65
CA LEU A 37 2.76 -9.67 -1.70
C LEU A 37 2.61 -9.03 -0.31
N VAL A 38 3.71 -8.55 0.25
CA VAL A 38 3.74 -7.85 1.55
C VAL A 38 4.04 -6.38 1.31
N ALA A 39 3.17 -5.51 1.83
CA ALA A 39 3.37 -4.06 1.85
C ALA A 39 3.70 -3.64 3.28
N TYR A 40 4.80 -2.93 3.45
CA TYR A 40 5.15 -2.25 4.70
C TYR A 40 4.98 -0.75 4.49
N LEU A 41 4.21 -0.09 5.37
CA LEU A 41 3.97 1.34 5.31
C LEU A 41 4.24 1.98 6.68
N GLU A 42 4.96 3.09 6.70
CA GLU A 42 4.97 4.03 7.82
C GLU A 42 4.11 5.23 7.40
N CYS A 43 3.11 5.55 8.21
CA CYS A 43 2.21 6.67 7.98
C CYS A 43 1.73 7.22 9.32
N VAL A 44 1.20 8.45 9.29
CA VAL A 44 0.72 9.14 10.51
C VAL A 44 -0.50 8.43 11.10
N ASP A 45 -1.48 8.08 10.26
CA ASP A 45 -2.69 7.35 10.65
C ASP A 45 -3.11 6.41 9.51
N PHE A 46 -2.94 5.11 9.73
CA PHE A 46 -3.23 4.10 8.71
C PHE A 46 -4.72 3.99 8.39
N ALA A 47 -5.60 4.12 9.39
CA ALA A 47 -7.04 4.01 9.16
C ALA A 47 -7.54 5.19 8.32
N LEU A 48 -7.03 6.39 8.60
CA LEU A 48 -7.32 7.58 7.82
C LEU A 48 -6.74 7.48 6.40
N ALA A 49 -5.49 7.02 6.25
CA ALA A 49 -4.87 6.82 4.94
C ALA A 49 -5.66 5.80 4.09
N LEU A 50 -6.05 4.67 4.67
CA LEU A 50 -6.87 3.68 3.99
C LEU A 50 -8.24 4.26 3.57
N GLY A 51 -8.89 5.02 4.46
CA GLY A 51 -10.13 5.72 4.15
C GLY A 51 -9.99 6.71 2.99
N ARG A 52 -8.91 7.52 2.97
CA ARG A 52 -8.59 8.46 1.89
C ARG A 52 -8.34 7.72 0.56
N MET A 53 -7.58 6.63 0.57
CA MET A 53 -7.30 5.82 -0.62
C MET A 53 -8.57 5.17 -1.17
N SER A 54 -9.45 4.66 -0.30
CA SER A 54 -10.72 4.04 -0.68
C SER A 54 -11.60 5.02 -1.47
N VAL A 55 -11.76 6.24 -0.98
CA VAL A 55 -12.60 7.25 -1.65
C VAL A 55 -11.90 8.00 -2.79
N SER A 56 -10.59 7.82 -2.99
CA SER A 56 -9.85 8.59 -3.98
C SER A 56 -10.26 8.24 -5.41
N ALA A 57 -10.50 9.30 -6.19
CA ALA A 57 -10.85 9.24 -7.60
C ALA A 57 -9.78 9.90 -8.49
N ARG A 58 -8.53 10.02 -8.03
CA ARG A 58 -7.44 10.47 -8.92
C ARG A 58 -7.15 9.41 -9.98
N PRO A 59 -6.76 9.78 -11.22
CA PRO A 59 -6.46 8.81 -12.26
C PRO A 59 -5.40 7.78 -11.86
N PHE A 60 -4.35 8.22 -11.16
CA PHE A 60 -3.31 7.33 -10.65
C PHE A 60 -3.87 6.37 -9.58
N ASP A 61 -4.63 6.86 -8.60
CA ASP A 61 -5.17 6.03 -7.53
C ASP A 61 -6.13 4.96 -8.08
N ARG A 62 -6.95 5.29 -9.09
CA ARG A 62 -7.78 4.28 -9.78
C ARG A 62 -6.91 3.19 -10.41
N TRP A 63 -5.91 3.58 -11.21
CA TRP A 63 -4.99 2.62 -11.82
C TRP A 63 -4.26 1.77 -10.77
N PHE A 64 -3.86 2.36 -9.64
CA PHE A 64 -3.18 1.67 -8.56
C PHE A 64 -4.09 0.63 -7.91
N LYS A 65 -5.33 1.02 -7.57
CA LYS A 65 -6.35 0.12 -7.02
C LYS A 65 -6.65 -1.04 -7.95
N ASP A 66 -6.84 -0.76 -9.24
CA ASP A 66 -7.07 -1.80 -10.25
C ASP A 66 -5.87 -2.74 -10.40
N SER A 67 -4.65 -2.20 -10.38
CA SER A 67 -3.41 -2.98 -10.45
C SER A 67 -3.24 -3.89 -9.23
N LEU A 68 -3.50 -3.36 -8.03
CA LEU A 68 -3.40 -4.12 -6.80
C LEU A 68 -4.47 -5.22 -6.75
N ARG A 69 -5.73 -4.90 -7.09
CA ARG A 69 -6.83 -5.85 -7.20
C ARG A 69 -6.51 -6.96 -8.19
N ALA A 70 -5.94 -6.64 -9.35
CA ALA A 70 -5.55 -7.64 -10.35
C ALA A 70 -4.43 -8.58 -9.86
N CYS A 71 -3.50 -8.08 -9.03
CA CYS A 71 -2.38 -8.87 -8.53
C CYS A 71 -2.71 -9.70 -7.28
N THR A 72 -3.57 -9.20 -6.39
CA THR A 72 -3.80 -9.81 -5.07
C THR A 72 -5.26 -10.15 -4.76
N GLY A 73 -6.20 -9.67 -5.58
CA GLY A 73 -7.64 -9.72 -5.29
C GLY A 73 -8.09 -8.68 -4.26
N LEU A 74 -7.19 -7.85 -3.71
CA LEU A 74 -7.54 -6.85 -2.71
C LEU A 74 -8.30 -5.69 -3.35
N ASP A 75 -9.53 -5.49 -2.91
CA ASP A 75 -10.36 -4.35 -3.27
C ASP A 75 -10.11 -3.20 -2.29
N LEU A 76 -9.47 -2.13 -2.73
CA LEU A 76 -9.28 -0.94 -1.90
C LEU A 76 -10.45 0.05 -1.96
N ASP A 77 -11.35 -0.05 -2.95
CA ASP A 77 -12.58 0.75 -2.96
C ASP A 77 -13.53 0.29 -1.83
N ASN A 78 -13.53 -1.00 -1.54
CA ASN A 78 -14.26 -1.61 -0.43
C ASN A 78 -13.30 -2.51 0.38
N PRO A 79 -12.40 -1.92 1.18
CA PRO A 79 -11.40 -2.68 1.91
C PRO A 79 -12.08 -3.64 2.90
N PRO A 80 -11.56 -4.88 3.05
CA PRO A 80 -12.09 -5.80 4.03
C PRO A 80 -11.93 -5.22 5.44
N ALA A 81 -12.71 -5.71 6.40
CA ALA A 81 -12.47 -5.41 7.80
C ALA A 81 -11.05 -5.90 8.18
N LEU A 82 -10.13 -4.96 8.40
CA LEU A 82 -8.75 -5.26 8.75
C LEU A 82 -8.60 -5.29 10.28
N SER A 83 -7.96 -6.32 10.79
CA SER A 83 -7.33 -6.29 12.12
C SER A 83 -5.87 -5.94 11.91
N LEU A 84 -5.43 -4.80 12.43
CA LEU A 84 -4.02 -4.41 12.30
C LEU A 84 -3.15 -5.38 13.11
N PRO A 85 -1.98 -5.79 12.56
CA PRO A 85 -1.03 -6.59 13.30
C PRO A 85 -0.56 -5.88 14.58
N GLU A 86 -0.29 -6.65 15.62
CA GLU A 86 0.37 -6.14 16.83
C GLU A 86 1.88 -6.00 16.60
N LEU A 87 2.47 -4.91 17.07
CA LEU A 87 3.92 -4.71 17.06
C LEU A 87 4.59 -5.66 18.06
N ALA A 88 5.28 -6.69 17.57
CA ALA A 88 5.99 -7.63 18.42
C ALA A 88 7.31 -7.07 18.99
N ALA A 89 8.08 -6.32 18.18
CA ALA A 89 9.33 -5.69 18.57
C ALA A 89 9.72 -4.57 17.58
N TYR A 90 10.41 -3.54 18.07
CA TYR A 90 10.99 -2.46 17.26
C TYR A 90 12.41 -2.14 17.75
N TYR A 91 13.37 -2.05 16.83
CA TYR A 91 14.75 -1.66 17.11
C TYR A 91 15.13 -0.47 16.22
N THR A 92 15.80 0.53 16.80
CA THR A 92 16.37 1.66 16.08
C THR A 92 17.81 1.87 16.56
N GLU A 93 18.75 2.05 15.63
CA GLU A 93 20.05 2.63 15.98
C GLU A 93 19.89 4.15 16.14
N SER A 94 20.68 4.72 17.05
CA SER A 94 20.70 6.16 17.36
C SER A 94 21.52 6.93 16.34
#